data_AF-A0A554GI23-F1
#
_entry.id   AF-A0A554GI23-F1
#
_cell.length_a   1.000
_cell.length_b   1.000
_cell.length_c   1.000
_cell.angle_alpha   90.00
_cell.angle_beta   90.00
_cell.angle_gamma   90.00
#
_symmetry.space_group_name_H-M   'P 1'
#
loop_
_entity.id
_entity.type
_entity.pdbx_description
1 polymer ?
#
loop_
_entity_poly.entity_id
_entity_poly.type
_entity_poly.pdbx_seq_one_letter_code
_entity_poly.pdbx_strand_id
1 'polypeptide(L)'
;MLDSAHQALRRGDSERALASAQAHASRFPAGTLAQEREVIAIEALVRLGRVPEARERAEAFGARYPTSSHLVRLQGLLHPSGP
;
A
#
# COMPACT_ATOMS: atom_id res chain seq x y z
N MET A 1 -5.77 10.19 9.07
CA MET A 1 -5.92 8.91 9.80
C MET A 1 -6.01 7.79 8.78
N LEU A 2 -5.59 6.56 9.10
CA LEU A 2 -5.57 5.45 8.13
C LEU A 2 -6.97 5.01 7.65
N ASP A 3 -7.98 5.20 8.48
CA ASP A 3 -9.38 4.90 8.14
C ASP A 3 -9.83 5.64 6.87
N SER A 4 -9.41 6.90 6.72
CA SER A 4 -9.69 7.71 5.53
C SER A 4 -9.03 7.16 4.27
N ALA A 5 -7.84 6.56 4.38
CA ALA A 5 -7.14 5.96 3.25
C ALA A 5 -7.86 4.69 2.77
N HIS A 6 -8.34 3.87 3.71
CA HIS A 6 -9.18 2.70 3.42
C HIS A 6 -10.49 3.08 2.74
N GLN A 7 -11.16 4.11 3.24
CA GLN A 7 -12.39 4.61 2.62
C GLN A 7 -12.15 5.15 1.21
N ALA A 8 -11.03 5.84 0.97
CA ALA A 8 -10.66 6.34 -0.34
C ALA A 8 -10.42 5.19 -1.34
N LEU A 9 -9.71 4.13 -0.94
CA LEU A 9 -9.56 2.93 -1.78
C LEU A 9 -10.91 2.31 -2.13
N ARG A 10 -11.83 2.16 -1.17
CA ARG A 10 -13.16 1.60 -1.44
C ARG A 10 -14.00 2.44 -2.40
N ARG A 11 -13.76 3.75 -2.45
CA ARG A 11 -14.45 4.68 -3.36
C ARG A 11 -13.77 4.82 -4.73
N GLY A 12 -12.65 4.12 -4.96
CA GLY A 12 -11.85 4.23 -6.17
C GLY A 12 -10.91 5.44 -6.21
N ASP A 13 -10.91 6.26 -5.16
CA ASP A 13 -10.06 7.46 -5.05
C ASP A 13 -8.65 7.07 -4.58
N SER A 14 -7.90 6.48 -5.50
CA SER A 14 -6.57 5.92 -5.22
C SER A 14 -5.53 7.00 -4.94
N GLU A 15 -5.67 8.20 -5.51
CA GLU A 15 -4.79 9.34 -5.21
C GLU A 15 -4.94 9.80 -3.76
N ARG A 16 -6.19 9.97 -3.30
CA ARG A 16 -6.50 10.35 -1.92
C ARG A 16 -6.06 9.28 -0.93
N ALA A 17 -6.17 8.00 -1.30
CA ALA A 17 -5.67 6.90 -0.49
C ALA A 17 -4.14 6.99 -0.29
N LEU A 18 -3.40 7.17 -1.39
CA LEU A 18 -1.94 7.31 -1.35
C LEU A 18 -1.51 8.52 -0.52
N ALA A 19 -2.11 9.69 -0.76
CA ALA A 19 -1.81 10.91 0.00
C ALA A 19 -2.09 10.74 1.50
N SER A 20 -3.19 10.08 1.85
CA SER A 20 -3.55 9.80 3.25
C SER A 20 -2.56 8.85 3.93
N ALA A 21 -2.09 7.84 3.20
CA ALA A 21 -1.05 6.92 3.69
C ALA A 21 0.28 7.65 3.92
N GLN A 22 0.72 8.49 2.98
CA GLN A 22 1.94 9.29 3.11
C GLN A 22 1.87 10.27 4.28
N ALA A 23 0.76 11.00 4.42
CA ALA A 23 0.56 11.91 5.55
C ALA A 23 0.60 11.18 6.91
N HIS A 24 0.07 9.95 6.96
CA HIS A 24 0.17 9.12 8.16
C HIS A 24 1.62 8.67 8.43
N ALA A 25 2.42 8.39 7.39
CA ALA A 25 3.82 8.01 7.55
C ALA A 25 4.64 9.14 8.19
N SER A 26 4.44 10.39 7.73
CA SER A 26 5.13 11.56 8.29
C SER A 26 4.76 11.82 9.75
N ARG A 27 3.51 11.57 10.13
CA ARG A 27 3.03 11.83 11.51
C ARG A 27 3.34 10.68 12.47
N PHE A 28 3.37 9.44 11.98
CA PHE A 28 3.54 8.22 12.79
C PHE A 28 4.51 7.24 12.10
N PRO A 29 5.81 7.57 12.05
CA PRO A 29 6.80 6.77 11.31
C PRO A 29 6.94 5.35 11.86
N ALA A 30 6.84 5.16 13.18
CA ALA A 30 6.93 3.87 13.87
C ALA A 30 5.60 3.42 14.50
N GLY A 31 4.46 3.87 13.95
CA GLY A 31 3.14 3.49 14.47
C GLY A 31 2.82 2.00 14.28
N THR A 32 1.96 1.46 15.14
CA THR A 32 1.47 0.07 15.07
C THR A 32 0.83 -0.30 13.74
N LEU A 33 0.34 0.69 12.98
CA LEU A 33 -0.29 0.51 11.69
C LEU A 33 0.66 0.74 10.49
N ALA A 34 1.98 0.65 10.70
CA ALA A 34 2.97 0.87 9.65
C ALA A 34 2.83 -0.14 8.48
N GLN A 35 2.57 -1.41 8.78
CA GLN A 35 2.39 -2.43 7.72
C GLN A 35 1.14 -2.13 6.88
N GLU A 36 -0.01 -1.92 7.52
CA GLU A 36 -1.28 -1.61 6.87
C GLU A 36 -1.18 -0.36 5.97
N ARG A 37 -0.46 0.66 6.45
CA ARG A 37 -0.20 1.89 5.68
C ARG A 37 0.56 1.61 4.39
N GLU A 38 1.62 0.80 4.44
CA GLU A 38 2.38 0.47 3.23
C GLU A 38 1.53 -0.36 2.25
N VAL A 39 0.71 -1.28 2.77
CA VAL A 39 -0.21 -2.06 1.92
C VAL A 39 -1.18 -1.14 1.16
N ILE A 40 -1.77 -0.17 1.84
CA ILE A 40 -2.66 0.82 1.21
C ILE A 40 -1.92 1.65 0.17
N ALA A 41 -0.70 2.08 0.46
CA ALA A 41 0.10 2.86 -0.50
C ALA A 41 0.44 2.04 -1.75
N ILE A 42 0.83 0.77 -1.59
CA ILE A 42 1.14 -0.12 -2.71
C ILE A 42 -0.12 -0.39 -3.54
N GLU A 43 -1.25 -0.71 -2.92
CA GLU A 43 -2.51 -0.95 -3.64
C GLU A 43 -2.97 0.29 -4.41
N ALA A 44 -2.86 1.47 -3.80
CA ALA A 44 -3.18 2.73 -4.45
C ALA A 44 -2.29 2.95 -5.69
N LEU A 45 -0.98 2.70 -5.58
CA LEU A 45 -0.05 2.83 -6.70
C LEU A 45 -0.38 1.85 -7.85
N VAL A 46 -0.74 0.61 -7.54
CA VAL A 46 -1.19 -0.37 -8.54
C VAL A 46 -2.43 0.15 -9.28
N ARG A 47 -3.45 0.62 -8.54
CA ARG A 47 -4.70 1.13 -9.13
C ARG A 47 -4.51 2.41 -9.94
N LEU A 48 -3.49 3.20 -9.63
CA LEU A 48 -3.10 4.39 -10.41
C LEU A 48 -2.25 4.04 -11.65
N GLY A 49 -1.96 2.76 -11.90
CA GLY A 49 -1.06 2.34 -12.98
C GLY A 49 0.42 2.62 -12.72
N ARG A 50 0.77 3.07 -11.50
CA ARG A 50 2.14 3.38 -11.06
C ARG A 50 2.85 2.10 -10.57
N VAL A 51 2.81 1.07 -11.40
CA VAL A 51 3.28 -0.29 -11.08
C VAL A 51 4.76 -0.35 -10.69
N PRO A 52 5.70 0.38 -11.34
CA PRO A 52 7.10 0.37 -10.94
C PRO A 52 7.31 0.82 -9.48
N GLU A 53 6.64 1.90 -9.07
CA GLU A 53 6.70 2.41 -7.70
C GLU A 53 6.05 1.45 -6.70
N ALA A 54 4.95 0.81 -7.11
CA ALA A 54 4.28 -0.20 -6.29
C ALA A 54 5.20 -1.41 -6.04
N ARG A 55 5.96 -1.83 -7.05
CA ARG A 55 6.89 -2.96 -6.96
C ARG A 55 8.06 -2.64 -6.04
N GLU A 56 8.70 -1.49 -6.21
CA GLU A 56 9.79 -1.04 -5.34
C GLU A 56 9.36 -1.01 -3.86
N ARG A 57 8.17 -0.47 -3.59
CA ARG A 57 7.63 -0.45 -2.22
C ARG A 57 7.29 -1.84 -1.69
N ALA A 58 6.78 -2.75 -2.51
CA ALA A 58 6.50 -4.12 -2.08
C ALA A 58 7.77 -4.92 -1.79
N GLU A 59 8.84 -4.71 -2.56
CA GLU A 59 10.15 -5.29 -2.28
C GLU A 59 10.73 -4.77 -0.96
N ALA A 60 10.69 -3.45 -0.73
CA ALA A 60 11.08 -2.86 0.54
C ALA A 60 10.23 -3.35 1.72
N PHE A 61 8.92 -3.54 1.50
CA PHE A 61 8.01 -4.12 2.48
C PHE A 61 8.39 -5.56 2.82
N GLY A 62 8.72 -6.39 1.82
CA GLY A 62 9.16 -7.77 2.03
C GLY A 62 10.50 -7.89 2.76
N ALA A 63 11.45 -7.00 2.45
CA ALA A 63 12.71 -6.93 3.18
C ALA A 63 12.51 -6.55 4.66
N ARG A 64 11.55 -5.66 4.94
CA ARG A 64 11.28 -5.17 6.29
C ARG A 64 10.36 -6.09 7.10
N TYR A 65 9.43 -6.77 6.45
CA TYR A 65 8.40 -7.60 7.09
C TYR A 65 8.29 -8.99 6.42
N PRO A 66 9.36 -9.81 6.47
CA PRO A 66 9.45 -11.05 5.71
C PRO A 66 8.43 -12.12 6.10
N THR A 67 7.83 -12.03 7.29
CA THR A 67 6.81 -12.96 7.80
C THR A 67 5.39 -12.39 7.77
N SER A 68 5.20 -11.23 7.14
CA SER A 68 3.88 -10.58 7.10
C SER A 68 2.92 -11.31 6.16
N SER A 69 1.70 -11.55 6.65
CA SER A 69 0.61 -12.12 5.85
C SER A 69 0.19 -11.22 4.68
N HIS A 70 0.53 -9.93 4.73
CA HIS A 70 0.24 -8.99 3.65
C HIS A 70 1.04 -9.26 2.37
N LEU A 71 2.18 -9.97 2.45
CA LEU A 71 3.01 -10.27 1.28
C LEU A 71 2.25 -11.02 0.19
N VAL A 72 1.41 -11.99 0.58
CA VAL A 72 0.59 -12.78 -0.36
C VAL A 72 -0.36 -11.87 -1.14
N ARG A 73 -1.01 -10.91 -0.46
CA ARG A 73 -1.90 -9.94 -1.10
C ARG A 73 -1.13 -9.02 -2.04
N LEU A 74 0.03 -8.51 -1.62
CA LEU A 74 0.86 -7.62 -2.44
C LEU A 74 1.37 -8.30 -3.71
N GLN A 75 1.76 -9.57 -3.62
CA GLN A 75 2.13 -10.38 -4.78
C GLN A 75 0.98 -10.53 -5.77
N GLY A 76 -0.24 -10.83 -5.29
CA GLY A 76 -1.42 -10.92 -6.16
C GLY A 76 -1.83 -9.60 -6.81
N LEU A 77 -1.56 -8.46 -6.17
CA LEU A 77 -1.80 -7.13 -6.75
C LEU A 77 -0.78 -6.78 -7.85
N LEU A 78 0.47 -7.19 -7.70
CA LEU A 78 1.57 -6.83 -8.60
C LEU A 78 1.74 -7.80 -9.78
N HIS A 79 1.27 -9.04 -9.63
CA HIS A 79 1.02 -9.94 -10.73
C HIS A 79 -0.49 -10.05 -10.94
N PRO A 80 -1.14 -9.06 -11.59
CA PRO A 80 -2.42 -9.32 -12.19
C PRO A 80 -2.17 -10.31 -13.32
N SER A 81 -2.23 -11.60 -13.00
CA SER A 81 -2.34 -12.65 -14.01
C SER A 81 -3.52 -12.26 -14.90
N GLY A 82 -3.24 -12.03 -16.17
CA GLY A 82 -4.28 -11.89 -17.17
C GLY A 82 -3.76 -12.39 -18.50
N PRO A 83 -4.59 -13.14 -19.24
CA PRO A 83 -5.32 -14.35 -18.83
C PRO A 83 -4.40 -15.56 -18.57
#